data_AF-A0A4R4WHH3-F1
#
_entry.id   AF-A0A4R4WHH3-F1
#
_cell.length_a   1.000
_cell.length_b   1.000
_cell.length_c   1.000
_cell.angle_alpha   90.00
_cell.angle_beta   90.00
_cell.angle_gamma   90.00
#
_symmetry.space_group_name_H-M   'P 1'
#
loop_
_entity.id
_entity.type
_entity.pdbx_description
1 polymer ?
#
loop_
_entity_poly.entity_id
_entity_poly.type
_entity_poly.pdbx_seq_one_letter_code
_entity_poly.pdbx_strand_id
1 'polypeptide(L)'
;MNLRLRATVARTVRHARNQLVADRDRRFQRARKRNDSGFTLIELLVVIVILGVLSGIVVFAVAGIQDRGNAAACRTDKKSVEVAVEAYYAKNGTYPPPGDAGWLELTVGVNQLLRSRPAGDGYTITLGVNGLVTAAGACT
;
A
#
# COMPACT_ATOMS: atom_id res chain seq x y z
N MET A 1 -3.94 -69.61 -40.79
CA MET A 1 -5.31 -69.50 -40.24
C MET A 1 -5.42 -68.67 -38.94
N ASN A 2 -4.45 -67.81 -38.57
CA ASN A 2 -4.36 -67.22 -37.21
C ASN A 2 -4.54 -65.68 -37.13
N LEU A 3 -4.80 -64.99 -38.25
CA LEU A 3 -4.90 -63.53 -38.29
C LEU A 3 -6.28 -63.00 -37.85
N ARG A 4 -7.35 -63.78 -38.03
CA ARG A 4 -8.71 -63.36 -37.63
C ARG A 4 -8.94 -63.46 -36.12
N LEU A 5 -8.39 -64.47 -35.44
CA LEU A 5 -8.51 -64.61 -33.98
C LEU A 5 -7.78 -63.48 -33.22
N ARG A 6 -6.58 -63.06 -33.68
CA ARG A 6 -5.83 -61.97 -33.06
C ARG A 6 -6.55 -60.61 -33.15
N ALA A 7 -7.23 -60.36 -34.28
CA ALA A 7 -8.00 -59.12 -34.47
C ALA A 7 -9.23 -59.05 -33.56
N THR A 8 -9.92 -60.18 -33.35
CA THR A 8 -11.09 -60.26 -32.45
C THR A 8 -10.70 -60.04 -30.99
N VAL A 9 -9.62 -60.69 -30.52
CA VAL A 9 -9.12 -60.49 -29.14
C VAL A 9 -8.60 -59.05 -28.95
N ALA A 10 -7.89 -58.49 -29.93
CA ALA A 10 -7.41 -57.11 -29.84
C ALA A 10 -8.54 -56.06 -29.82
N ARG A 11 -9.74 -56.39 -30.33
CA ARG A 11 -10.93 -55.51 -30.24
C ARG A 11 -11.57 -55.58 -28.85
N THR A 12 -11.72 -56.78 -28.28
CA THR A 12 -12.32 -56.94 -26.94
C THR A 12 -11.43 -56.36 -25.85
N VAL A 13 -10.11 -56.56 -25.93
CA VAL A 13 -9.15 -55.97 -24.99
C VAL A 13 -9.11 -54.44 -25.07
N ARG A 14 -9.19 -53.88 -26.29
CA ARG A 14 -9.30 -52.41 -26.46
C ARG A 14 -10.60 -51.84 -25.91
N HIS A 15 -11.72 -52.55 -26.08
CA HIS A 15 -13.00 -52.15 -25.47
C HIS A 15 -12.95 -52.19 -23.94
N ALA A 16 -12.40 -53.25 -23.34
CA ALA A 16 -12.25 -53.35 -21.90
C ALA A 16 -11.34 -52.24 -21.34
N ARG A 17 -10.21 -51.94 -22.01
CA ARG A 17 -9.30 -50.87 -21.60
C ARG A 17 -9.95 -49.49 -21.63
N ASN A 18 -10.71 -49.17 -22.69
CA ASN A 18 -11.41 -47.89 -22.78
C ASN A 18 -12.58 -47.77 -21.78
N GLN A 19 -13.24 -48.88 -21.44
CA GLN A 19 -14.30 -48.89 -20.43
C GLN A 19 -13.76 -48.61 -19.01
N LEU A 20 -12.59 -49.17 -18.67
CA LEU A 20 -11.96 -48.93 -17.35
C LEU A 20 -11.49 -47.49 -17.16
N VAL A 21 -11.00 -46.84 -18.23
CA VAL A 21 -10.59 -45.43 -18.19
C VAL A 21 -11.80 -44.51 -17.97
N ALA A 22 -12.90 -44.75 -18.71
CA ALA A 22 -14.12 -43.94 -18.57
C ALA A 22 -14.78 -44.07 -17.18
N ASP A 23 -14.72 -45.26 -16.56
CA ASP A 23 -15.29 -45.46 -15.23
C ASP A 23 -14.44 -44.81 -14.12
N ARG A 24 -13.11 -44.75 -14.31
CA ARG A 24 -12.19 -44.02 -13.44
C ARG A 24 -12.53 -42.52 -13.40
N ASP A 25 -12.79 -41.91 -14.55
CA ASP A 25 -13.13 -40.48 -14.65
C ASP A 25 -14.50 -40.15 -13.99
N ARG A 26 -15.49 -41.05 -14.15
CA ARG A 26 -16.81 -40.91 -13.51
C ARG A 26 -16.74 -40.94 -11.99
N ARG A 27 -15.84 -41.72 -11.40
CA ARG A 27 -15.67 -41.79 -9.94
C ARG A 27 -15.07 -40.51 -9.38
N PHE A 28 -14.08 -39.92 -10.05
CA PHE A 28 -13.47 -38.65 -9.61
C PHE A 28 -14.45 -37.46 -9.68
N GLN A 29 -15.33 -37.41 -10.70
CA GLN A 29 -16.34 -36.35 -10.79
C GLN A 29 -17.40 -36.43 -9.68
N ARG A 30 -17.78 -37.64 -9.24
CA ARG A 30 -18.74 -37.84 -8.13
C ARG A 30 -18.16 -37.45 -6.77
N ALA A 31 -16.85 -37.59 -6.58
CA ALA A 31 -16.17 -37.18 -5.35
C ALA A 31 -16.13 -35.66 -5.18
N ARG A 32 -15.94 -34.89 -6.26
CA ARG A 32 -15.96 -33.41 -6.19
C ARG A 32 -17.35 -32.83 -5.91
N LYS A 33 -18.42 -33.42 -6.45
CA LYS A 33 -19.80 -32.93 -6.25
C LYS A 33 -20.34 -33.08 -4.82
N ARG A 34 -19.66 -33.79 -3.93
CA ARG A 34 -20.11 -33.99 -2.54
C ARG A 34 -19.55 -32.95 -1.56
N ASN A 35 -18.69 -32.03 -2.02
CA ASN A 35 -18.05 -31.03 -1.18
C ASN A 35 -18.48 -29.58 -1.47
N ASP A 36 -19.51 -29.37 -2.30
CA ASP A 36 -20.12 -28.04 -2.47
C ASP A 36 -21.15 -27.81 -1.35
N SER A 37 -20.67 -27.71 -0.12
CA SER A 37 -21.44 -27.19 1.01
C SER A 37 -21.48 -25.66 0.92
N GLY A 38 -22.66 -25.10 0.68
CA GLY A 38 -22.88 -23.65 0.67
C GLY A 38 -22.81 -23.04 2.08
N PHE A 39 -22.37 -21.79 2.16
CA PHE A 39 -22.39 -20.99 3.40
C PHE A 39 -23.82 -20.87 3.92
N THR A 40 -23.97 -20.96 5.24
CA THR A 40 -25.29 -20.74 5.85
C THR A 40 -25.61 -19.25 5.88
N LEU A 41 -26.89 -18.87 5.75
CA LEU A 41 -27.33 -17.48 5.86
C LEU A 41 -26.92 -16.85 7.20
N ILE A 42 -26.92 -17.65 8.27
CA ILE A 42 -26.56 -17.21 9.62
C ILE A 42 -25.07 -16.88 9.71
N GLU A 43 -24.23 -17.65 9.03
CA GLU A 43 -22.78 -17.47 9.00
C GLU A 43 -22.37 -16.16 8.31
N LEU A 44 -23.07 -15.76 7.25
CA LEU A 44 -22.87 -14.43 6.65
C LEU A 44 -23.53 -13.31 7.46
N LEU A 45 -24.67 -13.57 8.11
CA LEU A 45 -25.38 -12.58 8.91
C LEU A 45 -24.54 -12.12 10.11
N VAL A 46 -23.93 -13.04 10.85
CA VAL A 46 -23.11 -12.66 12.02
C VAL A 46 -21.86 -11.88 11.60
N VAL A 47 -21.28 -12.19 10.44
CA VAL A 47 -20.09 -11.51 9.91
C VAL A 47 -20.39 -10.05 9.59
N ILE A 48 -21.47 -9.77 8.86
CA ILE A 48 -21.81 -8.39 8.51
C ILE A 48 -22.22 -7.56 9.75
N VAL A 49 -22.80 -8.20 10.77
CA VAL A 49 -23.12 -7.56 12.04
C VAL A 49 -21.84 -7.14 12.76
N ILE A 50 -20.86 -8.04 12.88
CA ILE A 50 -19.57 -7.73 13.51
C ILE A 50 -18.81 -6.67 12.70
N LEU A 51 -18.78 -6.78 11.36
CA LEU A 51 -18.14 -5.78 10.49
C LEU A 51 -18.83 -4.41 10.60
N GLY A 52 -20.15 -4.37 10.75
CA GLY A 52 -20.91 -3.14 11.00
C GLY A 52 -20.51 -2.45 12.29
N VAL A 53 -20.42 -3.21 13.39
CA VAL A 53 -20.00 -2.67 14.70
C VAL A 53 -18.55 -2.18 14.65
N LEU A 54 -17.63 -2.99 14.12
CA LEU A 54 -16.21 -2.64 14.05
C LEU A 54 -15.96 -1.44 13.14
N SER A 55 -16.57 -1.40 11.95
CA SER A 55 -16.41 -0.28 11.01
C SER A 55 -16.92 1.05 11.59
N GLY A 56 -18.02 1.03 12.34
CA GLY A 56 -18.55 2.23 13.00
C GLY A 56 -17.57 2.86 14.00
N ILE A 57 -16.86 2.05 14.80
CA ILE A 57 -15.88 2.53 15.78
C ILE A 57 -14.64 3.12 15.06
N VAL A 58 -14.18 2.47 13.99
CA VAL A 58 -12.96 2.88 13.27
C VAL A 58 -13.07 4.29 12.69
N VAL A 59 -14.23 4.67 12.15
CA VAL A 59 -14.42 5.99 11.53
C VAL A 59 -14.15 7.13 12.52
N PHE A 60 -14.70 7.05 13.73
CA PHE A 60 -14.46 8.06 14.76
C PHE A 60 -13.04 8.00 15.33
N ALA A 61 -12.45 6.80 15.41
CA ALA A 61 -11.10 6.61 15.93
C ALA A 61 -10.01 7.20 15.00
N VAL A 62 -10.23 7.18 13.68
CA VAL A 62 -9.26 7.67 12.68
C VAL A 62 -9.42 9.18 12.41
N ALA A 63 -10.55 9.78 12.80
CA ALA A 63 -10.77 11.22 12.66
C ALA A 63 -9.64 12.03 13.35
N GLY A 64 -8.98 12.91 12.58
CA GLY A 64 -7.92 13.79 13.06
C GLY A 64 -6.53 13.14 13.20
N ILE A 65 -6.35 11.85 12.91
CA ILE A 65 -4.99 11.25 12.85
C ILE A 65 -4.14 11.94 11.79
N GLN A 66 -4.74 12.24 10.62
CA GLN A 66 -4.03 12.93 9.55
C GLN A 66 -3.58 14.33 9.95
N ASP A 67 -4.45 15.10 10.62
CA ASP A 67 -4.12 16.45 11.08
C ASP A 67 -2.96 16.45 12.08
N ARG A 68 -2.98 15.52 13.03
CA ARG A 68 -1.88 15.34 13.99
C ARG A 68 -0.58 14.90 13.30
N GLY A 69 -0.69 14.04 12.29
CA GLY A 69 0.43 13.59 11.46
C GLY A 69 1.06 14.76 10.71
N ASN A 70 0.25 15.58 10.05
CA ASN A 70 0.69 16.77 9.32
C ASN A 70 1.32 17.81 10.27
N ALA A 71 0.77 17.98 11.48
CA ALA A 71 1.34 18.86 12.49
C ALA A 71 2.71 18.39 13.01
N ALA A 72 2.87 17.08 13.23
CA ALA A 72 4.14 16.49 13.63
C ALA A 72 5.19 16.60 12.52
N ALA A 73 4.79 16.33 11.26
CA ALA A 73 5.64 16.50 10.09
C ALA A 73 6.09 17.96 9.94
N CYS A 74 5.16 18.92 10.00
CA CYS A 74 5.50 20.33 9.91
C CYS A 74 6.51 20.77 10.98
N ARG A 75 6.31 20.40 12.24
CA ARG A 75 7.25 20.77 13.32
C ARG A 75 8.65 20.21 13.07
N THR A 76 8.75 18.97 12.59
CA THR A 76 10.02 18.31 12.28
C THR A 76 10.73 18.97 11.10
N ASP A 77 9.99 19.25 10.04
CA ASP A 77 10.54 19.90 8.84
C ASP A 77 10.95 21.34 9.12
N LYS A 78 10.11 22.11 9.83
CA LYS A 78 10.45 23.46 10.27
C LYS A 78 11.75 23.45 11.05
N LYS A 79 11.91 22.51 11.99
CA LYS A 79 13.13 22.43 12.79
C LYS A 79 14.35 22.08 11.95
N SER A 80 14.19 21.18 10.98
CA SER A 80 15.26 20.82 10.05
C SER A 80 15.70 22.01 9.19
N VAL A 81 14.74 22.84 8.75
CA VAL A 81 15.03 24.08 8.02
C VAL A 81 15.71 25.11 8.90
N GLU A 82 15.26 25.32 10.14
CA GLU A 82 15.92 26.23 11.11
C GLU A 82 17.40 25.85 11.29
N VAL A 83 17.70 24.56 11.46
CA VAL A 83 19.09 24.09 11.60
C VAL A 83 19.89 24.35 10.32
N ALA A 84 19.30 24.16 9.14
CA ALA A 84 19.98 24.43 7.87
C ALA A 84 20.24 25.93 7.67
N VAL A 85 19.30 26.79 8.07
CA VAL A 85 19.45 28.25 7.99
C VAL A 85 20.58 28.74 8.92
N GLU A 86 20.66 28.22 10.13
CA GLU A 86 21.77 28.52 11.06
C GLU A 86 23.12 27.97 10.55
N ALA A 87 23.12 26.78 9.97
CA ALA A 87 24.32 26.22 9.36
C ALA A 87 24.79 27.03 8.14
N TYR A 88 23.86 27.61 7.38
CA TYR A 88 24.18 28.54 6.29
C TYR A 88 24.85 29.80 6.85
N TYR A 89 24.30 30.39 7.90
CA TYR A 89 24.89 31.56 8.57
C TYR A 89 26.31 31.27 9.08
N ALA A 90 26.52 30.11 9.70
CA ALA A 90 27.83 29.69 10.19
C ALA A 90 28.88 29.56 9.07
N LYS A 91 28.47 29.27 7.83
CA LYS A 91 29.39 29.14 6.68
C LYS A 91 29.62 30.45 5.95
N ASN A 92 28.57 31.26 5.78
CA ASN A 92 28.60 32.40 4.87
C ASN A 92 28.64 33.76 5.59
N GLY A 93 28.45 33.77 6.92
CA GLY A 93 28.41 34.99 7.73
C GLY A 93 27.13 35.83 7.55
N THR A 94 26.21 35.38 6.69
CA THR A 94 24.92 36.02 6.41
C THR A 94 23.82 34.95 6.34
N TYR A 95 22.59 35.35 6.65
CA TYR A 95 21.44 34.47 6.48
C TYR A 95 21.06 34.35 5.00
N PRO A 96 20.48 33.21 4.58
CA PRO A 96 20.00 33.05 3.22
C PRO A 96 18.91 34.09 2.90
N PRO A 97 18.80 34.53 1.63
CA PRO A 97 17.79 35.50 1.24
C PRO A 97 16.37 34.95 1.48
N PRO A 98 15.38 35.81 1.79
CA PRO A 98 14.01 35.37 1.98
C PRO A 98 13.41 34.80 0.69
N GLY A 99 12.36 33.99 0.83
CA GLY A 99 11.62 33.44 -0.31
C GLY A 99 12.38 32.36 -1.09
N ASP A 100 12.06 32.24 -2.39
CA ASP A 100 12.55 31.13 -3.24
C ASP A 100 14.04 31.17 -3.54
N ALA A 101 14.66 32.36 -3.49
CA ALA A 101 16.11 32.50 -3.64
C ALA A 101 16.86 31.76 -2.51
N GLY A 102 16.40 31.89 -1.26
CA GLY A 102 17.02 31.18 -0.13
C GLY A 102 16.85 29.67 -0.23
N TRP A 103 15.68 29.21 -0.69
CA TRP A 103 15.42 27.79 -0.91
C TRP A 103 16.35 27.20 -1.97
N LEU A 104 16.61 27.92 -3.06
CA LEU A 104 17.55 27.49 -4.09
C LEU A 104 18.95 27.29 -3.49
N GLU A 105 19.42 28.23 -2.68
CA GLU A 105 20.75 28.14 -2.06
C GLU A 105 20.85 26.97 -1.07
N LEU A 106 19.82 26.74 -0.26
CA LEU A 106 19.79 25.66 0.74
C LEU A 106 19.68 24.26 0.11
N THR A 107 19.12 24.12 -1.10
CA THR A 107 18.79 22.81 -1.70
C THR A 107 19.65 22.41 -2.89
N VAL A 108 20.11 23.37 -3.70
CA VAL A 108 20.92 23.13 -4.90
C VAL A 108 22.11 24.09 -5.02
N GLY A 109 22.31 24.97 -4.04
CA GLY A 109 23.46 25.85 -3.97
C GLY A 109 24.76 25.12 -3.61
N VAL A 110 25.86 25.88 -3.60
CA VAL A 110 27.20 25.40 -3.19
C VAL A 110 27.23 24.85 -1.76
N ASN A 111 26.29 25.29 -0.93
CA ASN A 111 26.06 24.81 0.42
C ASN A 111 24.72 24.05 0.49
N GLN A 112 24.61 22.94 -0.25
CA GLN A 112 23.46 22.05 -0.16
C GLN A 112 23.36 21.48 1.27
N LEU A 113 22.50 22.09 2.09
CA LEU A 113 22.27 21.73 3.49
C LEU A 113 20.96 20.95 3.65
N LEU A 114 20.03 21.11 2.71
CA LEU A 114 18.79 20.36 2.61
C LEU A 114 18.82 19.52 1.34
N ARG A 115 18.32 18.28 1.42
CA ARG A 115 18.18 17.42 0.23
C ARG A 115 17.11 17.94 -0.74
N SER A 116 16.05 18.52 -0.19
CA SER A 116 14.93 19.10 -0.94
C SER A 116 14.18 20.08 -0.03
N ARG A 117 13.41 20.99 -0.64
CA ARG A 117 12.46 21.83 0.11
C ARG A 117 11.39 20.92 0.71
N PRO A 118 11.14 20.95 2.04
CA PRO A 118 10.08 20.18 2.63
C PRO A 118 8.73 20.71 2.12
N ALA A 119 7.92 19.83 1.55
CA ALA A 119 6.57 20.10 1.10
C ALA A 119 5.70 18.94 1.57
N GLY A 120 4.84 19.20 2.56
CA GLY A 120 3.84 18.27 3.04
C GLY A 120 2.44 18.74 2.69
N ASP A 121 1.50 17.81 2.57
CA ASP A 121 0.10 18.15 2.37
C ASP A 121 -0.43 18.86 3.62
N GLY A 122 -0.82 20.13 3.47
CA GLY A 122 -1.45 20.91 4.54
C GLY A 122 -0.53 21.88 5.28
N TYR A 123 0.76 22.00 4.96
CA TYR A 123 1.60 23.10 5.47
C TYR A 123 2.60 23.63 4.46
N THR A 124 2.99 24.88 4.64
CA THR A 124 4.07 25.53 3.89
C THR A 124 5.08 26.13 4.83
N ILE A 125 6.37 25.98 4.49
CA ILE A 125 7.47 26.63 5.20
C ILE A 125 7.98 27.77 4.32
N THR A 126 8.20 28.93 4.94
CA THR A 126 8.66 30.14 4.29
C THR A 126 9.90 30.68 5.01
N LEU A 127 10.91 31.06 4.22
CA LEU A 127 12.09 31.77 4.69
C LEU A 127 11.81 33.26 4.68
N GLY A 128 11.86 33.88 5.85
CA GLY A 128 11.78 35.30 6.06
C GLY A 128 13.16 35.96 6.13
N VAL A 129 13.16 37.24 6.45
CA VAL A 129 14.39 38.02 6.63
C VAL A 129 15.12 37.58 7.90
N ASN A 130 16.45 37.79 7.95
CA ASN A 130 17.28 37.53 9.13
C ASN A 130 17.17 36.11 9.69
N GLY A 131 17.03 35.10 8.82
CA GLY A 131 16.95 33.70 9.22
C GLY A 131 15.62 33.28 9.84
N LEU A 132 14.59 34.14 9.81
CA LEU A 132 13.26 33.79 10.31
C LEU A 132 12.66 32.64 9.49
N VAL A 133 12.34 31.53 10.14
CA VAL A 133 11.61 30.42 9.51
C VAL A 133 10.18 30.41 10.04
N THR A 134 9.22 30.68 9.16
CA THR A 134 7.79 30.59 9.47
C THR A 134 7.17 29.38 8.81
N ALA A 135 6.12 28.85 9.43
CA ALA A 135 5.34 27.78 8.86
C ALA A 135 3.85 28.13 8.98
N ALA A 136 3.08 27.85 7.93
CA ALA A 136 1.65 28.10 7.85
C ALA A 136 0.88 26.80 7.58
N GLY A 137 -0.39 26.74 7.99
CA GLY A 137 -1.25 25.57 7.83
C GLY A 137 -1.22 24.64 9.05
N ALA A 138 -1.06 23.33 8.82
CA ALA A 138 -1.18 22.26 9.81
C ALA A 138 -0.16 22.29 10.96
N CYS A 139 0.69 23.31 11.04
CA CYS A 139 1.74 23.45 12.07
C CYS A 139 1.21 23.89 13.44
N THR A 140 -0.06 24.31 13.52
CA THR A 140 -0.76 24.75 14.73
C THR A 140 -1.26 23.59 15.57
#